data_AF-A0A944P4D8-F1
#
_entry.id   AF-A0A944P4D8-F1
#
_cell.length_a   1.000
_cell.length_b   1.000
_cell.length_c   1.000
_cell.angle_alpha   90.00
_cell.angle_beta   90.00
_cell.angle_gamma   90.00
#
_symmetry.space_group_name_H-M   'P 1'
#
loop_
_entity.id
_entity.type
_entity.pdbx_description
1 polymer ?
#
loop_
_entity_poly.entity_id
_entity_poly.type
_entity_poly.pdbx_seq_one_letter_code
_entity_poly.pdbx_strand_id
1 'polypeptide(L)'
;MQPTRDEITAVTKLIRRALGPYNLKPSAEDIASLTDDLITHGQRHVARAQAIRKAHRVTGALQDWHDLMTHGPEGDPLGNWNYARSIARVVRTLHNALLEEGRRRELIGRTALPPIVDRTL
;
A
#
# COMPACT_ATOMS: atom_id res chain seq x y z
N MET A 1 10.79 -1.88 -9.71
CA MET A 1 9.90 -1.13 -10.63
C MET A 1 9.01 -0.20 -9.79
N GLN A 2 8.94 1.10 -10.11
CA GLN A 2 8.06 2.03 -9.39
C GLN A 2 6.58 1.80 -9.79
N PRO A 3 5.62 2.03 -8.88
CA PRO A 3 4.20 1.99 -9.23
C PRO A 3 3.87 3.07 -10.26
N THR A 4 3.03 2.74 -11.24
CA THR A 4 2.56 3.74 -12.22
C THR A 4 1.58 4.72 -11.57
N ARG A 5 1.39 5.90 -12.17
CA ARG A 5 0.42 6.90 -11.68
C ARG A 5 -1.00 6.33 -11.58
N ASP A 6 -1.37 5.47 -12.53
CA ASP A 6 -2.68 4.82 -12.55
C ASP A 6 -2.81 3.80 -11.42
N GLU A 7 -1.75 3.04 -11.15
CA GLU A 7 -1.70 2.12 -10.01
C GLU A 7 -1.85 2.86 -8.68
N ILE A 8 -1.15 3.99 -8.51
CA ILE A 8 -1.27 4.85 -7.32
C ILE A 8 -2.71 5.34 -7.14
N THR A 9 -3.31 5.82 -8.22
CA THR A 9 -4.67 6.35 -8.22
C THR A 9 -5.70 5.28 -7.88
N ALA A 10 -5.56 4.08 -8.48
CA ALA A 10 -6.44 2.94 -8.24
C ALA A 10 -6.41 2.52 -6.77
N VAL A 11 -5.20 2.30 -6.22
CA VAL A 11 -5.01 1.88 -4.82
C VAL A 11 -5.57 2.92 -3.84
N THR A 12 -5.32 4.20 -4.12
CA THR A 12 -5.85 5.29 -3.28
C THR A 12 -7.38 5.31 -3.26
N LYS A 13 -8.03 5.06 -4.40
CA LYS A 13 -9.50 4.97 -4.48
C LYS A 13 -10.04 3.80 -3.67
N LEU A 14 -9.42 2.62 -3.76
CA LEU A 14 -9.81 1.43 -3.00
C LEU A 14 -9.69 1.65 -1.50
N ILE A 15 -8.56 2.20 -1.04
CA ILE A 15 -8.33 2.54 0.38
C ILE A 15 -9.41 3.49 0.87
N ARG A 16 -9.71 4.55 0.10
CA ARG A 16 -10.73 5.54 0.48
C ARG A 16 -12.12 4.93 0.58
N ARG A 17 -12.48 4.05 -0.36
CA ARG A 17 -13.77 3.35 -0.36
C ARG A 17 -13.91 2.46 0.87
N ALA A 18 -12.88 1.68 1.19
CA ALA A 18 -12.89 0.77 2.34
C ALA A 18 -12.93 1.53 3.67
N LEU A 19 -12.13 2.60 3.80
CA LEU A 19 -12.02 3.41 5.02
C LEU A 19 -13.10 4.49 5.14
N GLY A 20 -14.13 4.45 4.29
CA GLY A 20 -15.29 5.33 4.37
C GLY A 20 -16.03 5.25 5.71
N PRO A 21 -16.89 6.24 6.02
CA PRO A 21 -17.66 6.26 7.26
C PRO A 21 -18.70 5.12 7.29
N TYR A 22 -19.09 4.69 8.50
CA TYR A 22 -19.94 3.50 8.69
C TYR A 22 -21.33 3.61 8.02
N ASN A 23 -21.87 4.81 7.93
CA ASN A 23 -23.15 5.09 7.27
C ASN A 23 -23.09 4.99 5.73
N LEU A 24 -21.89 4.91 5.14
CA LEU A 24 -21.67 4.67 3.71
C LEU A 24 -21.21 3.24 3.44
N LYS A 25 -21.60 2.30 4.31
CA LYS A 25 -21.31 0.87 4.15
C LYS A 25 -21.75 0.38 2.78
N PRO A 26 -20.86 -0.21 1.97
CA PRO A 26 -21.26 -0.79 0.69
C PRO A 26 -22.15 -2.03 0.88
N SER A 27 -22.78 -2.45 -0.22
CA SER A 27 -23.47 -3.75 -0.28
C SER A 27 -22.51 -4.90 0.01
N ALA A 28 -23.04 -6.09 0.33
CA ALA A 28 -22.20 -7.27 0.56
C ALA A 28 -21.36 -7.64 -0.67
N GLU A 29 -21.97 -7.58 -1.86
CA GLU A 29 -21.33 -7.83 -3.15
C GLU A 29 -20.20 -6.81 -3.42
N ASP A 30 -20.46 -5.54 -3.14
CA ASP A 30 -19.46 -4.48 -3.23
C ASP A 30 -18.29 -4.67 -2.25
N ILE A 31 -18.57 -5.16 -1.04
CA ILE A 31 -17.53 -5.46 -0.04
C ILE A 31 -16.66 -6.63 -0.52
N ALA A 32 -17.25 -7.67 -1.11
CA ALA A 32 -16.50 -8.80 -1.66
C ALA A 32 -15.57 -8.34 -2.79
N SER A 33 -16.11 -7.63 -3.79
CA SER A 33 -15.31 -7.08 -4.90
C SER A 33 -14.22 -6.12 -4.41
N LEU A 34 -14.54 -5.25 -3.45
CA LEU A 34 -13.56 -4.34 -2.84
C LEU A 34 -12.45 -5.11 -2.10
N THR A 35 -12.78 -6.21 -1.44
CA THR A 35 -11.81 -7.05 -0.73
C THR A 35 -10.85 -7.72 -1.72
N ASP A 36 -11.37 -8.29 -2.80
CA ASP A 36 -10.57 -8.93 -3.84
C ASP A 36 -9.60 -7.94 -4.51
N ASP A 37 -10.07 -6.73 -4.82
CA ASP A 37 -9.24 -5.66 -5.37
C ASP A 37 -8.14 -5.25 -4.39
N LEU A 38 -8.48 -5.06 -3.11
CA LEU A 38 -7.52 -4.73 -2.06
C LEU A 38 -6.48 -5.84 -1.87
N ILE A 39 -6.88 -7.11 -1.93
CA ILE A 39 -5.96 -8.24 -1.85
C ILE A 39 -5.01 -8.24 -3.05
N THR A 40 -5.55 -8.13 -4.26
CA THR A 40 -4.79 -8.13 -5.52
C THR A 40 -3.73 -7.04 -5.52
N HIS A 41 -4.11 -5.81 -5.17
CA HIS A 41 -3.17 -4.69 -5.11
C HIS A 41 -2.24 -4.81 -3.90
N GLY A 42 -2.73 -5.28 -2.76
CA GLY A 42 -1.95 -5.47 -1.55
C GLY A 42 -0.81 -6.48 -1.71
N GLN A 43 -1.05 -7.61 -2.39
CA GLN A 43 -0.01 -8.60 -2.69
C GLN A 43 1.16 -7.98 -3.47
N ARG A 44 0.87 -7.10 -4.46
CA ARG A 44 1.90 -6.38 -5.20
C ARG A 44 2.69 -5.43 -4.30
N HIS A 45 2.03 -4.77 -3.36
CA HIS A 45 2.66 -3.88 -2.40
C HIS A 45 3.55 -4.64 -1.42
N VAL A 46 3.09 -5.79 -0.91
CA VAL A 46 3.86 -6.69 -0.05
C VAL A 46 5.14 -7.14 -0.75
N ALA A 47 5.04 -7.64 -1.99
CA ALA A 47 6.20 -8.09 -2.76
C ALA A 47 7.25 -6.99 -2.93
N ARG A 48 6.82 -5.74 -3.20
CA ARG A 48 7.73 -4.59 -3.31
C ARG A 48 8.28 -4.15 -1.96
N ALA A 49 7.46 -4.18 -0.91
CA ALA A 49 7.81 -3.73 0.44
C ALA A 49 8.85 -4.63 1.12
N GLN A 50 8.93 -5.91 0.75
CA GLN A 50 9.98 -6.82 1.20
C GLN A 50 11.40 -6.27 0.93
N ALA A 51 11.59 -5.53 -0.17
CA ALA A 51 12.87 -4.92 -0.51
C ALA A 51 13.26 -3.74 0.41
N ILE A 52 12.31 -3.17 1.16
CA ILE A 52 12.49 -2.03 2.07
C ILE A 52 12.10 -2.36 3.52
N ARG A 53 12.06 -3.65 3.87
CA ARG A 53 11.65 -4.17 5.18
C ARG A 53 12.45 -3.65 6.39
N LYS A 54 13.53 -2.91 6.17
CA LYS A 54 14.37 -2.36 7.25
C LYS A 54 13.66 -1.29 8.07
N ALA A 55 12.60 -0.68 7.55
CA ALA A 55 11.78 0.28 8.29
C ALA A 55 10.76 -0.44 9.18
N HIS A 56 10.77 -0.15 10.50
CA HIS A 56 9.93 -0.82 11.51
C HIS A 56 8.44 -0.86 11.13
N ARG A 57 7.88 0.25 10.63
CA ARG A 57 6.48 0.33 10.18
C ARG A 57 6.15 -0.60 9.01
N VAL A 58 7.15 -0.94 8.17
CA VAL A 58 6.97 -1.86 7.04
C VAL A 58 6.93 -3.29 7.56
N THR A 59 7.81 -3.64 8.51
CA THR A 59 7.79 -4.95 9.17
C THR A 59 6.47 -5.23 9.85
N GLY A 60 5.95 -4.28 10.64
CA GLY A 60 4.64 -4.42 11.30
C GLY A 60 3.51 -4.63 10.29
N ALA A 61 3.45 -3.80 9.24
CA ALA A 61 2.43 -3.96 8.20
C ALA A 61 2.55 -5.28 7.41
N LEU A 62 3.76 -5.82 7.24
CA LEU A 62 3.95 -7.14 6.61
C LEU A 62 3.47 -8.27 7.52
N GLN A 63 3.64 -8.15 8.84
CA GLN A 63 3.09 -9.10 9.80
C GLN A 63 1.55 -9.03 9.82
N ASP A 64 0.98 -7.82 9.94
CA ASP A 64 -0.47 -7.63 9.91
C ASP A 64 -1.10 -8.18 8.62
N TRP A 65 -0.41 -8.01 7.48
CA TRP A 65 -0.82 -8.61 6.21
C TRP A 65 -0.88 -10.13 6.31
N HIS A 66 0.18 -10.76 6.83
CA HIS A 66 0.24 -12.21 6.97
C HIS A 66 -0.86 -12.74 7.88
N ASP A 67 -1.12 -12.07 8.99
CA ASP A 67 -2.16 -12.46 9.95
C ASP A 67 -3.56 -12.35 9.30
N LEU A 68 -3.84 -11.28 8.56
CA LEU A 68 -5.11 -11.12 7.85
C LEU A 68 -5.32 -12.17 6.75
N MET A 69 -4.27 -12.54 6.02
CA MET A 69 -4.38 -13.58 4.98
C MET A 69 -4.55 -14.98 5.58
N THR A 70 -4.04 -15.20 6.80
CA THR A 70 -4.16 -16.48 7.51
C THR A 70 -5.55 -16.66 8.12
N HIS A 71 -6.10 -15.63 8.75
CA HIS A 71 -7.33 -15.76 9.54
C HIS A 71 -8.60 -15.43 8.73
N GLY A 72 -8.51 -14.60 7.69
CA GLY A 72 -9.67 -14.19 6.91
C GLY A 72 -10.64 -13.28 7.70
N PRO A 73 -11.88 -13.10 7.20
CA PRO A 73 -12.91 -12.32 7.88
C PRO A 73 -13.48 -13.07 9.11
N GLU A 74 -13.83 -12.30 10.14
CA GLU A 74 -14.54 -12.82 11.32
C GLU A 74 -16.02 -13.11 11.02
N GLY A 75 -16.64 -14.00 11.81
CA GLY A 75 -18.03 -14.43 11.62
C GLY A 75 -19.10 -13.44 12.10
N ASP A 76 -18.75 -12.18 12.34
CA ASP A 76 -19.67 -11.15 12.82
C ASP A 76 -20.43 -10.44 11.67
N PRO A 77 -21.56 -9.75 11.93
CA PRO A 77 -22.37 -9.11 10.89
C PRO A 77 -21.63 -8.05 10.05
N LEU A 78 -20.52 -7.51 10.54
CA LEU A 78 -19.65 -6.56 9.86
C LEU A 78 -18.29 -7.17 9.50
N GLY A 79 -18.07 -8.47 9.75
CA GLY A 79 -16.77 -9.13 9.67
C GLY A 79 -16.10 -8.95 8.30
N ASN A 80 -16.85 -9.16 7.22
CA ASN A 80 -16.35 -8.93 5.86
C ASN A 80 -15.92 -7.47 5.61
N TRP A 81 -16.66 -6.49 6.15
CA TRP A 81 -16.29 -5.09 5.95
C TRP A 81 -15.14 -4.66 6.85
N ASN A 82 -15.13 -5.12 8.10
CA ASN A 82 -14.03 -4.89 9.04
C ASN A 82 -12.74 -5.51 8.51
N TYR A 83 -12.82 -6.69 7.90
CA TYR A 83 -11.74 -7.35 7.20
C TYR A 83 -11.20 -6.49 6.04
N ALA A 84 -12.07 -6.04 5.14
CA ALA A 84 -11.69 -5.14 4.05
C ALA A 84 -11.03 -3.84 4.56
N ARG A 85 -11.53 -3.28 5.67
CA ARG A 85 -10.95 -2.09 6.33
C ARG A 85 -9.57 -2.36 6.89
N SER A 86 -9.36 -3.51 7.53
CA SER A 86 -8.07 -3.91 8.06
C SER A 86 -7.05 -4.11 6.93
N ILE A 87 -7.42 -4.78 5.84
CA ILE A 87 -6.59 -4.88 4.64
C ILE A 87 -6.25 -3.48 4.11
N ALA A 88 -7.24 -2.60 3.96
CA ALA A 88 -7.01 -1.25 3.45
C ALA A 88 -6.05 -0.42 4.32
N ARG A 89 -6.06 -0.59 5.65
CA ARG A 89 -5.09 0.07 6.55
C ARG A 89 -3.68 -0.42 6.29
N VAL A 90 -3.49 -1.74 6.19
CA VAL A 90 -2.19 -2.36 5.90
C VAL A 90 -1.68 -1.92 4.52
N VAL A 91 -2.52 -2.00 3.49
CA VAL A 91 -2.18 -1.57 2.13
C VAL A 91 -1.81 -0.09 2.11
N ARG A 92 -2.52 0.78 2.83
CA ARG A 92 -2.16 2.21 2.96
C ARG A 92 -0.77 2.41 3.56
N THR A 93 -0.43 1.67 4.61
CA THR A 93 0.89 1.76 5.25
C THR A 93 1.99 1.36 4.28
N LEU A 94 1.82 0.23 3.58
CA LEU A 94 2.79 -0.24 2.58
C LEU A 94 2.89 0.71 1.39
N HIS A 95 1.76 1.21 0.91
CA HIS A 95 1.68 2.19 -0.19
C HIS A 95 2.45 3.47 0.13
N ASN A 96 2.21 4.07 1.29
CA ASN A 96 2.91 5.27 1.72
C ASN A 96 4.42 5.03 1.86
N ALA A 97 4.82 3.88 2.43
CA ALA A 97 6.24 3.53 2.56
C ALA A 97 6.94 3.40 1.21
N LEU A 98 6.27 2.81 0.21
CA LEU A 98 6.80 2.70 -1.15
C LEU A 98 6.91 4.05 -1.86
N LEU A 99 5.92 4.94 -1.69
CA LEU A 99 5.97 6.30 -2.23
C LEU A 99 7.10 7.14 -1.60
N GLU A 100 7.29 7.03 -0.29
CA GLU A 100 8.39 7.70 0.41
C GLU A 100 9.76 7.19 -0.04
N GLU A 101 9.91 5.86 -0.19
CA GLU A 101 11.14 5.29 -0.75
C GLU A 101 11.38 5.77 -2.19
N GLY A 102 10.35 5.80 -3.03
CA GLY A 102 10.44 6.28 -4.41
C GLY A 102 10.96 7.72 -4.47
N ARG A 103 10.39 8.61 -3.64
CA ARG A 103 10.84 10.01 -3.50
C ARG A 103 12.28 10.11 -2.99
N ARG A 104 12.66 9.30 -2.00
CA ARG A 104 14.04 9.27 -1.48
C ARG A 104 15.05 8.90 -2.56
N ARG A 105 14.74 7.88 -3.37
CA ARG A 105 15.62 7.44 -4.48
C ARG A 105 15.75 8.50 -5.57
N GLU A 106 14.65 9.17 -5.90
CA GLU A 106 14.66 10.27 -6.87
C GLU A 106 15.52 11.45 -6.40
N LEU A 107 15.43 11.81 -5.12
CA LEU A 107 16.28 12.84 -4.53
C LEU A 107 17.77 12.46 -4.58
N ILE A 108 18.12 11.23 -4.18
CA ILE A 108 19.51 10.74 -4.24
C ILE A 108 20.05 10.71 -5.68
N GLY A 109 19.22 10.25 -6.63
CA GLY A 109 19.59 10.18 -8.05
C GLY A 109 19.80 11.56 -8.69
N ARG A 110 19.13 12.61 -8.19
CA ARG A 110 19.32 13.99 -8.65
C ARG A 110 20.58 14.67 -8.09
N THR A 111 21.09 14.20 -6.94
CA THR A 111 22.30 14.76 -6.31
C THR A 111 23.61 14.24 -6.91
N ALA A 112 23.57 13.34 -7.90
CA ALA A 112 24.72 13.02 -8.73
C ALA A 112 25.03 14.25 -9.62
N LEU A 113 25.69 15.26 -9.03
CA LEU A 113 26.24 16.41 -9.73
C LEU A 113 27.09 15.89 -10.90
N PRO A 114 26.98 16.47 -12.12
CA PRO A 114 27.99 16.20 -13.13
C PRO A 114 29.37 16.53 -12.55
N PRO A 115 30.42 15.75 -12.87
CA PRO A 115 31.76 16.11 -12.44
C PRO A 115 32.01 17.55 -12.87
N ILE A 116 32.43 18.40 -11.92
CA ILE A 116 32.93 19.73 -12.24
C ILE A 116 34.16 19.49 -13.11
N VAL A 117 33.96 19.55 -14.42
CA VAL A 117 35.06 19.64 -15.37
C VAL A 117 35.67 21.00 -15.12
N ASP A 118 36.76 20.99 -14.38
CA ASP A 118 37.64 22.13 -14.18
C ASP A 118 38.10 22.57 -15.57
N ARG A 119 37.48 23.62 -16.11
CA ARG A 119 37.96 24.28 -17.33
C ARG A 119 39.20 25.08 -16.93
N THR A 120 40.31 24.38 -16.83
CA THR A 120 41.60 24.99 -17.12
C THR A 120 41.67 25.16 -18.62
N LEU A 121 41.63 26.41 -19.08
CA LEU A 121 42.45 27.03 -20.13
C LEU A 121 41.99 28.47 -20.35
#